data_AF-A0A1F5ANM2-F1
#
_entry.id   AF-A0A1F5ANM2-F1
#
_cell.length_a   1.000
_cell.length_b   1.000
_cell.length_c   1.000
_cell.angle_alpha   90.00
_cell.angle_beta   90.00
_cell.angle_gamma   90.00
#
_symmetry.space_group_name_H-M   'P 1'
#
loop_
_entity.id
_entity.type
_entity.pdbx_description
1 polymer ?
#
loop_
_entity_poly.entity_id
_entity_poly.type
_entity_poly.pdbx_seq_one_letter_code
_entity_poly.pdbx_strand_id
1 'polypeptide(L)'
;MERELTRKSRRAGSVAALVLVFAATWALLDRTEHRPGWLTVEAPEAAVVGQPLEIRVKLDKSVGATEISCTLHRAGTNRRLRERVASSGPAREAACGGTYLFRFESLDNSNLVFVSAVIYLSPTGSWQDRTLAAHTKLIPVKPADAGSAAPPFRRTSVYASTSAAEDDAAKAAERGPRRGPSPWAHPVIFVILISSAAFCRAKAGRERPDAAPTETRERTIWLAFAAVFVIGAFLELSGVVGHLAAWGRRLAEEGNLYDLRKPFQKALMAAVAAAAVGLFFLFIRALRKPGSRLLLWWVGIGLAAYLSASFISVLSFHAVDAVRGMTWHGLSPVDAARGAGALVSLFAAAFALRRKNGTRSG
;
A
#
# COMPACT_ATOMS: atom_id res chain seq x y z
N MET A 1 -42.87 3.02 16.38
CA MET A 1 -41.83 4.06 16.60
C MET A 1 -40.52 3.49 17.16
N GLU A 2 -40.54 2.72 18.25
CA GLU A 2 -39.35 2.21 18.95
C GLU A 2 -38.44 1.25 18.12
N ARG A 3 -39.03 0.39 17.29
CA ARG A 3 -38.29 -0.49 16.36
C ARG A 3 -37.56 0.28 15.25
N GLU A 4 -38.03 1.47 14.92
CA GLU A 4 -37.44 2.30 13.87
C GLU A 4 -36.23 3.09 14.40
N LEU A 5 -36.35 3.63 15.62
CA LEU A 5 -35.27 4.29 16.36
C LEU A 5 -34.10 3.33 16.61
N THR A 6 -34.37 2.11 17.05
CA THR A 6 -33.33 1.07 17.26
C THR A 6 -32.65 0.63 15.96
N ARG A 7 -33.36 0.62 14.82
CA ARG A 7 -32.77 0.32 13.51
C ARG A 7 -31.89 1.47 12.99
N LYS A 8 -32.33 2.71 13.16
CA LYS A 8 -31.53 3.91 12.82
C LYS A 8 -30.26 3.98 13.67
N SER A 9 -30.37 3.80 14.98
CA SER A 9 -29.23 3.76 15.92
C SER A 9 -28.21 2.67 15.55
N ARG A 10 -28.65 1.44 15.25
CA ARG A 10 -27.74 0.35 14.83
C ARG A 10 -27.01 0.65 13.51
N ARG A 11 -27.69 1.27 12.54
CA ARG A 11 -27.07 1.67 11.27
C ARG A 11 -26.04 2.78 11.47
N ALA A 12 -26.39 3.79 12.27
CA ALA A 12 -25.47 4.86 12.63
C ALA A 12 -24.22 4.31 13.33
N GLY A 13 -24.38 3.38 14.28
CA GLY A 13 -23.25 2.73 14.95
C GLY A 13 -22.35 1.94 14.00
N SER A 14 -22.90 1.19 13.03
CA SER A 14 -22.10 0.50 12.03
C SER A 14 -21.36 1.45 11.09
N VAL A 15 -22.00 2.53 10.65
CA VAL A 15 -21.34 3.55 9.82
C VAL A 15 -20.21 4.22 10.59
N ALA A 16 -20.45 4.61 11.85
CA ALA A 16 -19.44 5.20 12.72
C ALA A 16 -18.23 4.26 12.91
N ALA A 17 -18.46 2.96 13.12
CA ALA A 17 -17.39 1.97 13.23
C ALA A 17 -16.55 1.85 11.95
N LEU A 18 -17.17 1.87 10.77
CA LEU A 18 -16.47 1.84 9.49
C LEU A 18 -15.65 3.10 9.25
N VAL A 19 -16.20 4.28 9.57
CA VAL A 19 -15.49 5.55 9.51
C VAL A 19 -14.31 5.57 10.47
N LEU A 20 -14.46 5.03 11.69
CA LEU A 20 -13.37 4.90 12.65
C LEU A 20 -12.26 3.99 12.15
N VAL A 21 -12.59 2.83 11.57
CA VAL A 21 -11.58 1.92 10.99
C VAL A 21 -10.86 2.59 9.83
N PHE A 22 -11.59 3.29 8.95
CA PHE A 22 -10.99 4.06 7.87
C PHE A 22 -10.02 5.12 8.42
N ALA A 23 -10.47 5.95 9.37
CA ALA A 23 -9.67 7.01 9.96
C ALA A 23 -8.45 6.47 10.72
N ALA A 24 -8.61 5.38 11.47
CA ALA A 24 -7.51 4.73 12.19
C ALA A 24 -6.48 4.12 11.22
N THR A 25 -6.95 3.46 10.16
CA THR A 25 -6.07 2.89 9.12
C THR A 25 -5.32 4.00 8.39
N TRP A 26 -6.02 5.08 8.02
CA TRP A 26 -5.42 6.26 7.39
C TRP A 26 -4.37 6.88 8.30
N ALA A 27 -4.69 7.15 9.57
CA ALA A 27 -3.78 7.75 10.53
C ALA A 27 -2.56 6.86 10.81
N LEU A 28 -2.74 5.54 10.88
CA LEU A 28 -1.65 4.59 11.00
C LEU A 28 -0.74 4.63 9.77
N LEU A 29 -1.32 4.56 8.56
CA LEU A 29 -0.55 4.65 7.31
C LEU A 29 0.19 5.99 7.19
N ASP A 30 -0.41 7.08 7.66
CA ASP A 30 0.19 8.41 7.68
C ASP A 30 1.33 8.52 8.69
N ARG A 31 1.21 7.88 9.85
CA ARG A 31 2.30 7.78 10.83
C ARG A 31 3.43 6.86 10.38
N THR A 32 3.12 5.83 9.60
CA THR A 32 4.14 4.91 9.05
C THR A 32 4.82 5.44 7.80
N GLU A 33 4.33 6.54 7.21
CA GLU A 33 5.13 7.27 6.23
C GLU A 33 6.40 7.73 6.94
N HIS A 34 7.55 7.18 6.51
CA HIS A 34 8.86 7.46 7.09
C HIS A 34 9.26 8.91 6.82
N ARG A 35 8.65 9.82 7.58
CA ARG A 35 9.12 11.19 7.71
C ARG A 35 10.26 11.14 8.71
N PRO A 36 11.48 11.53 8.32
CA PRO A 36 12.62 11.50 9.22
C PRO A 36 12.34 12.46 10.37
N GLY A 37 12.03 11.91 11.55
CA GLY A 37 11.80 12.70 12.77
C GLY A 37 13.08 13.35 13.32
N TRP A 38 14.24 12.96 12.79
CA TRP A 38 15.54 13.42 13.25
C TRP A 38 15.96 14.79 12.69
N LEU A 39 15.20 15.38 11.76
CA LEU A 39 15.52 16.69 11.20
C LEU A 39 14.29 17.49 10.73
N THR A 40 14.45 18.81 10.63
CA THR A 40 13.56 19.71 9.89
C THR A 40 14.37 20.48 8.83
N VAL A 41 13.83 20.58 7.61
CA VAL A 41 14.45 21.38 6.53
C VAL A 41 13.58 22.58 6.18
N GLU A 42 14.23 23.73 6.04
CA GLU A 42 13.69 24.91 5.39
C GLU A 42 14.46 25.15 4.09
N ALA A 43 13.71 25.36 3.00
CA ALA A 43 14.25 25.59 1.67
C ALA A 43 13.36 26.62 0.94
N PRO A 44 13.89 27.34 -0.06
CA PRO A 44 13.06 28.16 -0.93
C PRO A 44 12.09 27.29 -1.74
N GLU A 45 10.94 27.85 -2.14
CA GLU A 45 9.96 27.13 -2.95
C GLU A 45 10.43 26.83 -4.37
N ALA A 46 11.45 27.55 -4.85
CA ALA A 46 12.08 27.35 -6.15
C ALA A 46 13.56 27.70 -6.06
N ALA A 47 14.39 27.03 -6.84
CA ALA A 47 15.76 27.43 -7.10
C ALA A 47 15.79 28.32 -8.35
N VAL A 48 16.53 29.42 -8.31
CA VAL A 48 16.64 30.36 -9.44
C VAL A 48 18.03 30.20 -10.05
N VAL A 49 18.08 29.97 -11.36
CA VAL A 49 19.34 29.92 -12.12
C VAL A 49 20.13 31.22 -11.89
N GLY A 50 21.45 31.13 -11.73
CA GLY A 50 22.28 32.31 -11.46
C GLY A 50 22.31 32.73 -9.99
N GLN A 51 21.43 32.21 -9.14
CA GLN A 51 21.36 32.55 -7.71
C GLN A 51 21.85 31.39 -6.83
N PRO A 52 22.49 31.67 -5.69
CA PRO A 52 22.84 30.64 -4.72
C PRO A 52 21.57 30.01 -4.14
N LEU A 53 21.57 28.69 -4.01
CA LEU A 53 20.51 27.95 -3.32
C LEU A 53 20.94 27.68 -1.90
N GLU A 54 20.16 28.15 -0.93
CA GLU A 54 20.41 27.91 0.49
C GLU A 54 19.39 26.94 1.08
N ILE A 55 19.87 25.99 1.87
CA ILE A 55 19.07 24.96 2.55
C ILE A 55 19.42 25.01 4.03
N ARG A 56 18.43 25.25 4.88
CA ARG A 56 18.61 25.25 6.33
C ARG A 56 18.13 23.93 6.90
N VAL A 57 18.99 23.26 7.64
CA VAL A 57 18.69 21.98 8.29
C VAL A 57 18.82 22.16 9.79
N LYS A 58 17.78 21.79 10.52
CA LYS A 58 17.80 21.73 11.98
C LYS A 58 17.71 20.27 12.40
N LEU A 59 18.70 19.80 13.15
CA LEU A 59 18.70 18.45 13.71
C LEU A 59 17.83 18.38 14.97
N ASP A 60 17.18 17.24 15.20
CA ASP A 60 16.49 16.97 16.45
C ASP A 60 17.49 16.53 17.54
N LYS A 61 17.02 16.46 18.80
CA LYS A 61 17.84 16.22 19.98
C LYS A 61 18.44 14.82 20.10
N SER A 62 18.04 13.89 19.23
CA SER A 62 18.40 12.47 19.32
C SER A 62 19.43 12.02 18.28
N VAL A 63 20.19 12.94 17.70
CA VAL A 63 21.23 12.61 16.71
C VAL A 63 22.57 12.37 17.42
N GLY A 64 23.19 11.21 17.19
CA GLY A 64 24.53 10.90 17.73
C GLY A 64 25.64 11.75 17.11
N ALA A 65 26.81 11.80 17.75
CA ALA A 65 27.97 12.49 17.21
C ALA A 65 28.41 11.84 15.89
N THR A 66 28.19 12.55 14.78
CA THR A 66 28.51 12.13 13.41
C THR A 66 28.83 13.38 12.59
N GLU A 67 29.18 13.22 11.32
CA GLU A 67 29.26 14.35 10.39
C GLU A 67 27.98 14.49 9.58
N ILE A 68 27.52 15.73 9.40
CA ILE A 68 26.39 16.09 8.54
C ILE A 68 26.89 16.64 7.20
N SER A 69 26.27 16.18 6.12
CA SER A 69 26.55 16.65 4.77
C SER A 69 25.25 16.84 3.98
N CYS A 70 25.32 17.69 2.96
CA CYS A 70 24.21 17.99 2.08
C CYS A 70 24.67 18.01 0.63
N THR A 71 24.03 17.21 -0.21
CA THR A 71 24.28 17.17 -1.64
C THR A 71 23.02 17.54 -2.39
N LEU A 72 23.17 18.17 -3.55
CA LEU A 72 22.05 18.47 -4.42
C LEU A 72 22.00 17.44 -5.54
N HIS A 73 20.82 16.87 -5.76
CA HIS A 73 20.56 15.88 -6.80
C HIS A 73 19.56 16.43 -7.81
N ARG A 74 19.80 16.16 -9.09
CA ARG A 74 18.82 16.52 -10.13
C ARG A 74 17.67 15.51 -10.16
N ALA A 75 16.49 16.00 -10.53
CA ALA A 75 15.39 15.15 -10.96
C ALA A 75 14.93 15.59 -12.35
N GLY A 76 14.76 14.61 -13.24
CA GLY A 76 14.25 14.85 -14.59
C GLY A 76 12.74 15.12 -14.59
N THR A 77 12.15 15.20 -15.79
CA THR A 77 10.69 15.32 -15.98
C THR A 77 9.91 14.17 -15.34
N ASN A 78 10.53 13.00 -15.20
CA ASN A 78 9.99 11.84 -14.49
C ASN A 78 10.07 11.92 -12.96
N ARG A 79 10.51 13.06 -12.38
CA ARG A 79 10.60 13.33 -10.94
C ARG A 79 11.44 12.34 -10.12
N ARG A 80 12.22 11.47 -10.77
CA ARG A 80 13.14 10.55 -10.08
C ARG A 80 14.45 11.27 -9.82
N LEU A 81 14.93 11.16 -8.58
CA LEU A 81 16.27 11.61 -8.21
C LEU A 81 17.31 10.84 -9.03
N ARG A 82 18.28 11.57 -9.57
CA ARG A 82 19.39 11.04 -10.35
C ARG A 82 20.72 11.43 -9.69
N GLU A 83 21.74 11.63 -10.51
CA GLU A 83 23.08 11.98 -10.08
C GLU A 83 23.13 13.26 -9.24
N ARG A 84 24.17 13.29 -8.40
CA ARG A 84 24.60 14.47 -7.65
C ARG A 84 25.04 15.54 -8.64
N VAL A 85 24.46 16.73 -8.52
CA VAL A 85 24.83 17.91 -9.32
C VAL A 85 25.68 18.92 -8.56
N ALA A 86 25.55 18.98 -7.24
CA ALA A 86 26.36 19.87 -6.42
C ALA A 86 26.57 19.29 -5.01
N SER A 87 27.58 19.80 -4.33
CA SER A 87 27.85 19.57 -2.91
C SER A 87 27.99 20.91 -2.21
N SER A 88 27.51 21.00 -0.97
CA SER A 88 27.60 22.20 -0.15
C SER A 88 28.99 22.44 0.46
N GLY A 89 30.01 21.67 0.04
CA GLY A 89 31.35 21.67 0.64
C GLY A 89 31.59 20.45 1.54
N PRO A 90 32.66 20.48 2.37
CA PRO A 90 33.03 19.37 3.24
C PRO A 90 31.94 19.10 4.30
N ALA A 91 31.91 17.86 4.78
CA ALA A 91 31.04 17.47 5.88
C ALA A 91 31.39 18.26 7.15
N ARG A 92 30.41 18.45 8.02
CA ARG A 92 30.51 19.27 9.23
C ARG A 92 30.15 18.44 10.44
N GLU A 93 30.74 18.73 11.59
CA GLU A 93 30.37 18.05 12.83
C GLU A 93 28.88 18.29 13.17
N ALA A 94 28.14 17.20 13.37
CA ALA A 94 26.73 17.22 13.73
C ALA A 94 26.58 17.31 15.26
N ALA A 95 25.96 18.40 15.70
CA ALA A 95 25.62 18.69 17.08
C ALA A 95 24.11 18.52 17.24
N CYS A 96 23.72 17.84 18.31
CA CYS A 96 22.34 17.67 18.75
C CYS A 96 21.62 19.03 18.83
N GLY A 97 20.46 19.15 18.19
CA GLY A 97 19.70 20.42 18.12
C GLY A 97 20.31 21.51 17.24
N GLY A 98 21.45 21.25 16.60
CA GLY A 98 22.20 22.19 15.77
C GLY A 98 21.44 22.61 14.52
N THR A 99 21.68 23.85 14.09
CA THR A 99 21.14 24.40 12.84
C THR A 99 22.28 24.65 11.85
N TYR A 100 22.14 24.10 10.65
CA TYR A 100 23.14 24.09 9.60
C TYR A 100 22.59 24.80 8.37
N LEU A 101 23.31 25.82 7.90
CA LEU A 101 23.03 26.44 6.61
C LEU A 101 23.96 25.82 5.57
N PHE A 102 23.37 25.17 4.56
CA PHE A 102 24.08 24.63 3.41
C PHE A 102 23.83 25.55 2.23
N ARG A 103 24.89 26.09 1.64
CA ARG A 103 24.82 26.97 0.48
C ARG A 103 25.41 26.23 -0.72
N PHE A 104 24.64 26.20 -1.80
CA PHE A 104 25.06 25.70 -3.10
C PHE A 104 25.28 26.89 -4.01
N GLU A 105 26.41 26.88 -4.72
CA GLU A 105 26.68 27.89 -5.74
C GLU A 105 25.65 27.81 -6.87
N SER A 106 25.61 28.88 -7.68
CA SER A 106 24.64 29.04 -8.76
C SER A 106 24.50 27.76 -9.58
N LEU A 107 23.25 27.34 -9.81
CA LEU A 107 22.95 26.21 -10.67
C LEU A 107 23.13 26.62 -12.13
N ASP A 108 24.03 25.93 -12.84
CA ASP A 108 24.20 26.12 -14.28
C ASP A 108 23.05 25.47 -15.06
N ASN A 109 22.50 26.24 -16.01
CA ASN A 109 21.14 26.09 -16.53
C ASN A 109 20.95 25.04 -17.64
N SER A 110 21.81 24.06 -17.81
CA SER A 110 21.79 23.38 -19.12
C SER A 110 20.65 22.39 -19.34
N ASN A 111 19.89 21.93 -18.32
CA ASN A 111 18.67 21.10 -18.46
C ASN A 111 17.97 20.74 -17.11
N LEU A 112 18.15 21.53 -16.04
CA LEU A 112 17.62 21.19 -14.71
C LEU A 112 16.15 21.64 -14.59
N VAL A 113 15.24 20.68 -14.42
CA VAL A 113 13.81 20.97 -14.17
C VAL A 113 13.52 21.00 -12.67
N PHE A 114 14.09 20.05 -11.94
CA PHE A 114 13.92 19.92 -10.49
C PHE A 114 15.24 19.56 -9.82
N VAL A 115 15.39 20.01 -8.58
CA VAL A 115 16.47 19.59 -7.68
C VAL A 115 15.91 19.13 -6.33
N SER A 116 16.67 18.31 -5.62
CA SER A 116 16.35 17.92 -4.24
C SER A 116 17.63 17.90 -3.43
N ALA A 117 17.56 18.45 -2.22
CA ALA A 117 18.65 18.34 -1.28
C ALA A 117 18.59 16.96 -0.61
N VAL A 118 19.70 16.24 -0.66
CA VAL A 118 19.92 14.97 0.04
C VAL A 118 20.80 15.29 1.25
N ILE A 119 20.22 15.12 2.43
CA ILE A 119 20.87 15.36 3.72
C ILE A 119 21.20 14.00 4.32
N TYR A 120 22.42 13.82 4.79
CA TYR A 120 22.81 12.57 5.45
C TYR A 120 23.76 12.82 6.62
N LEU A 121 23.75 11.85 7.52
CA LEU A 121 24.67 11.73 8.64
C LEU A 121 25.54 10.50 8.42
N SER A 122 26.83 10.65 8.64
CA SER A 122 27.84 9.63 8.38
C SER A 122 29.01 9.78 9.36
N PRO A 123 29.61 8.68 9.85
CA PRO A 123 30.79 8.75 10.70
C PRO A 123 31.98 9.46 10.03
N THR A 124 32.18 9.28 8.73
CA THR A 124 33.34 9.84 7.99
C THR A 124 33.00 11.01 7.05
N GLY A 125 31.77 11.52 7.12
CA GLY A 125 31.29 12.54 6.18
C GLY A 125 30.96 12.01 4.78
N SER A 126 31.08 10.70 4.58
CA SER A 126 30.94 10.02 3.29
C SER A 126 29.52 9.49 3.06
N TRP A 127 29.11 9.39 1.80
CA TRP A 127 27.79 8.82 1.46
C TRP A 127 27.75 7.30 1.66
N GLN A 128 28.90 6.65 1.49
CA GLN A 128 29.06 5.20 1.50
C GLN A 128 28.84 4.58 2.89
N ASP A 129 29.06 5.34 3.97
CA ASP A 129 28.91 4.89 5.35
C ASP A 129 27.80 5.63 6.09
N ARG A 130 26.87 6.25 5.35
CA ARG A 130 25.76 7.00 5.93
C ARG A 130 24.90 6.12 6.84
N THR A 131 24.61 6.62 8.04
CA THR A 131 23.75 5.97 9.04
C THR A 131 22.31 6.46 8.94
N LEU A 132 22.11 7.73 8.59
CA LEU A 132 20.80 8.33 8.36
C LEU A 132 20.86 9.15 7.07
N ALA A 133 19.80 9.07 6.26
CA ALA A 133 19.69 9.84 5.03
C ALA A 133 18.25 10.26 4.78
N ALA A 134 18.10 11.42 4.14
CA ALA A 134 16.82 12.01 3.85
C ALA A 134 16.92 12.92 2.62
N HIS A 135 15.82 13.10 1.89
CA HIS A 135 15.77 14.02 0.77
C HIS A 135 14.55 14.94 0.84
N THR A 136 14.70 16.17 0.38
CA THR A 136 13.61 17.15 0.36
C THR A 136 12.61 16.83 -0.75
N LYS A 137 11.40 17.38 -0.62
CA LYS A 137 10.51 17.58 -1.77
C LYS A 137 11.28 18.25 -2.90
N LEU A 138 10.94 17.86 -4.14
CA LEU A 138 11.51 18.46 -5.34
C LEU A 138 11.28 19.97 -5.34
N ILE A 139 12.37 20.72 -5.50
CA ILE A 139 12.42 22.15 -5.64
C ILE A 139 12.48 22.43 -7.16
N PRO A 140 11.46 23.07 -7.76
CA PRO A 140 11.50 23.45 -9.16
C PRO A 140 12.63 24.45 -9.41
N VAL A 141 13.34 24.28 -10.53
CA VAL A 141 14.34 25.23 -11.01
C VAL A 141 13.65 26.20 -11.97
N LYS A 142 13.83 27.50 -11.74
CA LYS A 142 13.28 28.59 -12.55
C LYS A 142 14.40 29.35 -13.26
N PRO A 143 14.13 29.91 -14.45
CA PRO A 143 15.06 30.80 -15.12
C PRO A 143 15.33 32.05 -14.27
N ALA A 144 16.47 32.70 -14.53
CA ALA A 144 16.82 33.96 -13.91
C ALA A 144 15.89 35.06 -14.43
N ASP A 145 14.99 35.55 -13.58
CA ASP A 145 14.26 36.79 -13.86
C ASP A 145 15.07 37.97 -13.30
N ALA A 146 15.34 38.97 -14.14
CA ALA A 146 16.11 40.15 -13.76
C ALA A 146 15.44 40.87 -12.58
N GLY A 147 16.04 40.78 -11.38
CA GLY A 147 15.61 41.50 -10.18
C GLY A 147 14.73 40.73 -9.20
N SER A 148 14.52 39.42 -9.37
CA SER A 148 13.75 38.65 -8.39
C SER A 148 14.53 38.45 -7.09
N ALA A 149 13.96 38.92 -5.97
CA ALA A 149 14.51 38.71 -4.64
C ALA A 149 14.60 37.21 -4.30
N ALA A 150 15.57 36.84 -3.46
CA ALA A 150 15.72 35.46 -3.02
C ALA A 150 14.39 34.93 -2.42
N PRO A 151 13.90 33.76 -2.85
CA PRO A 151 12.62 33.25 -2.35
C PRO A 151 12.68 33.01 -0.84
N PRO A 152 11.58 33.26 -0.10
CA PRO A 152 11.59 33.08 1.35
C PRO A 152 11.74 31.59 1.71
N PHE A 153 12.47 31.33 2.79
CA PHE A 153 12.56 30.00 3.37
C PHE A 153 11.19 29.52 3.84
N ARG A 154 10.81 28.31 3.42
CA ARG A 154 9.64 27.62 3.93
C ARG A 154 10.00 26.22 4.37
N ARG A 155 9.32 25.75 5.42
CA ARG A 155 9.45 24.36 5.86
C ARG A 155 9.05 23.44 4.72
N THR A 156 9.97 22.60 4.28
CA THR A 156 9.74 21.64 3.19
C THR A 156 9.49 20.25 3.73
N SER A 157 8.77 19.43 2.97
CA SER A 157 8.59 18.02 3.29
C SER A 157 9.88 17.27 3.06
N VAL A 158 10.17 16.30 3.92
CA VAL A 158 11.36 15.48 3.87
C VAL A 158 10.95 14.02 3.86
N TYR A 159 11.63 13.22 3.05
CA TYR A 159 11.39 11.80 2.90
C TYR A 159 12.65 11.04 3.31
N ALA A 160 12.49 9.95 4.06
CA ALA A 160 13.62 9.10 4.40
C ALA A 160 14.26 8.50 3.14
N SER A 161 15.59 8.41 3.17
CA SER A 161 16.39 7.64 2.22
C SER A 161 17.02 6.46 2.98
N THR A 162 17.42 5.42 2.25
CA THR A 162 18.04 4.24 2.85
C THR A 162 19.39 4.58 3.47
N SER A 163 19.76 3.90 4.55
CA SER A 163 21.12 3.88 5.11
C SER A 163 22.06 3.00 4.30
N ALA A 164 23.37 3.10 4.53
CA ALA A 164 24.34 2.20 3.91
C ALA A 164 24.09 0.73 4.31
N ALA A 165 23.80 0.48 5.59
CA ALA A 165 23.49 -0.86 6.08
C ALA A 165 22.24 -1.45 5.43
N GLU A 166 21.20 -0.64 5.19
CA GLU A 166 19.98 -1.06 4.49
C GLU A 166 20.25 -1.37 3.01
N ASP A 167 21.04 -0.54 2.33
CA ASP A 167 21.44 -0.80 0.94
C ASP A 167 22.24 -2.09 0.83
N ASP A 168 23.17 -2.34 1.76
CA ASP A 168 23.99 -3.54 1.76
C ASP A 168 23.17 -4.78 2.13
N ALA A 169 22.24 -4.67 3.08
CA ALA A 169 21.27 -5.72 3.37
C ALA A 169 20.37 -6.01 2.15
N ALA A 170 19.93 -4.99 1.43
CA ALA A 170 19.15 -5.15 0.20
C ALA A 170 19.96 -5.83 -0.90
N LYS A 171 21.20 -5.40 -1.15
CA LYS A 171 22.12 -6.05 -2.12
C LYS A 171 22.44 -7.48 -1.73
N ALA A 172 22.65 -7.75 -0.43
CA ALA A 172 22.88 -9.11 0.07
C ALA A 172 21.64 -9.99 -0.13
N ALA A 173 20.43 -9.44 0.11
CA ALA A 173 19.17 -10.12 -0.15
C ALA A 173 18.96 -10.39 -1.66
N GLU A 174 19.41 -9.50 -2.54
CA GLU A 174 19.39 -9.72 -3.99
C GLU A 174 20.36 -10.82 -4.46
N ARG A 175 21.50 -10.99 -3.77
CA ARG A 175 22.50 -12.04 -4.04
C ARG A 175 22.11 -13.40 -3.48
N GLY A 176 21.25 -13.45 -2.47
CA GLY A 176 20.68 -14.70 -1.98
C GLY A 176 19.88 -15.41 -3.09
N PRO A 177 19.68 -16.74 -3.02
CA PRO A 177 18.80 -17.41 -3.96
C PRO A 177 17.43 -16.75 -3.85
N ARG A 178 17.05 -15.98 -4.87
CA ARG A 178 15.69 -15.45 -5.02
C ARG A 178 14.77 -16.66 -5.08
N ARG A 179 14.28 -17.08 -3.91
CA ARG A 179 13.15 -18.01 -3.83
C ARG A 179 11.97 -17.21 -4.33
N GLY A 180 11.79 -17.25 -5.64
CA GLY A 180 10.59 -16.74 -6.28
C GLY A 180 9.37 -17.35 -5.60
N PRO A 181 8.19 -16.70 -5.71
CA PRO A 181 6.96 -17.28 -5.22
C PRO A 181 6.85 -18.73 -5.71
N SER A 182 6.47 -19.65 -4.82
CA SER A 182 6.38 -21.06 -5.18
C SER A 182 5.56 -21.22 -6.46
N PRO A 183 6.10 -21.89 -7.51
CA PRO A 183 5.43 -22.02 -8.80
C PRO A 183 4.09 -22.76 -8.68
N TRP A 184 3.87 -23.46 -7.56
CA TRP A 184 2.68 -24.25 -7.29
C TRP A 184 1.58 -23.49 -6.54
N ALA A 185 1.87 -22.34 -5.92
CA ALA A 185 0.88 -21.64 -5.08
C ALA A 185 -0.33 -21.18 -5.92
N HIS A 186 -0.09 -20.53 -7.05
CA HIS A 186 -1.16 -20.03 -7.93
C HIS A 186 -1.96 -21.17 -8.60
N PRO A 187 -1.35 -22.23 -9.15
CA PRO A 187 -2.10 -23.41 -9.63
C PRO A 187 -2.98 -24.05 -8.57
N VAL A 188 -2.50 -24.19 -7.33
CA VAL A 188 -3.29 -24.78 -6.24
C VAL A 188 -4.48 -23.89 -5.90
N ILE A 189 -4.27 -22.58 -5.76
CA ILE A 189 -5.37 -21.63 -5.50
C ILE A 189 -6.37 -21.63 -6.65
N PHE A 190 -5.91 -21.67 -7.91
CA PHE A 190 -6.76 -21.80 -9.10
C PHE A 190 -7.70 -23.02 -8.99
N VAL A 191 -7.15 -24.20 -8.68
CA VAL A 191 -7.95 -25.44 -8.54
C VAL A 191 -8.99 -25.29 -7.42
N ILE A 192 -8.62 -24.69 -6.29
CA ILE A 192 -9.54 -24.44 -5.17
C ILE A 192 -10.69 -23.51 -5.58
N LEU A 193 -10.38 -22.43 -6.32
CA LEU A 193 -11.39 -21.45 -6.78
C LEU A 193 -12.35 -22.07 -7.81
N ILE A 194 -11.83 -22.79 -8.82
CA ILE A 194 -12.68 -23.48 -9.80
C ILE A 194 -13.56 -24.54 -9.14
N SER A 195 -13.00 -25.30 -8.19
CA SER A 195 -13.77 -26.28 -7.43
C SER A 195 -14.88 -25.60 -6.62
N SER A 196 -14.59 -24.47 -5.99
CA SER A 196 -15.58 -23.66 -5.25
C SER A 196 -16.69 -23.17 -6.18
N ALA A 197 -16.34 -22.70 -7.37
CA ALA A 197 -17.29 -22.27 -8.40
C ALA A 197 -18.22 -23.42 -8.82
N ALA A 198 -17.64 -24.61 -9.08
CA ALA A 198 -18.39 -25.80 -9.46
C ALA A 198 -19.40 -26.20 -8.37
N PHE A 199 -18.99 -26.21 -7.09
CA PHE A 199 -19.90 -26.51 -5.99
C PHE A 199 -21.01 -25.46 -5.84
N CYS A 200 -20.68 -24.17 -5.98
CA CYS A 200 -21.69 -23.09 -5.95
C CYS A 200 -22.70 -23.25 -7.10
N ARG A 201 -22.24 -23.54 -8.31
CA ARG A 201 -23.09 -23.76 -9.50
C ARG A 201 -23.96 -25.01 -9.36
N ALA A 202 -23.41 -26.08 -8.81
CA ALA A 202 -24.15 -27.32 -8.54
C ALA A 202 -25.22 -27.10 -7.46
N LYS A 203 -24.92 -26.34 -6.39
CA LYS A 203 -25.91 -25.99 -5.36
C LYS A 203 -27.06 -25.17 -5.95
N ALA A 204 -26.75 -24.17 -6.76
CA ALA A 204 -27.74 -23.36 -7.45
C ALA A 204 -28.64 -24.18 -8.40
N GLY A 205 -28.10 -25.26 -9.00
CA GLY A 205 -28.84 -26.14 -9.91
C GLY A 205 -29.79 -27.12 -9.23
N ARG A 206 -29.68 -27.34 -7.92
CA ARG A 206 -30.58 -28.22 -7.15
C ARG A 206 -31.87 -27.53 -6.71
N GLU A 207 -32.00 -26.23 -6.90
CA GLU A 207 -33.21 -25.47 -6.57
C GLU A 207 -34.20 -25.54 -7.75
N ARG A 208 -35.48 -25.79 -7.43
CA ARG A 208 -36.52 -26.02 -8.44
C ARG A 208 -36.77 -24.75 -9.27
N PRO A 209 -37.19 -24.88 -10.54
CA PRO A 209 -37.55 -23.72 -11.37
C PRO A 209 -38.72 -22.92 -10.78
N ASP A 210 -39.68 -23.60 -10.14
CA ASP A 210 -40.90 -23.02 -9.55
C ASP A 210 -40.74 -22.64 -8.07
N ALA A 211 -39.50 -22.38 -7.66
CA ALA A 211 -39.13 -22.10 -6.28
C ALA A 211 -39.72 -20.76 -5.78
N ALA A 212 -39.96 -20.69 -4.47
CA ALA A 212 -40.46 -19.46 -3.84
C ALA A 212 -39.48 -18.28 -4.05
N PRO A 213 -39.93 -17.02 -4.06
CA PRO A 213 -39.07 -15.85 -4.34
C PRO A 213 -37.79 -15.76 -3.49
N THR A 214 -37.83 -16.30 -2.27
CA THR A 214 -36.69 -16.36 -1.35
C THR A 214 -35.61 -17.36 -1.76
N GLU A 215 -36.00 -18.46 -2.41
CA GLU A 215 -35.11 -19.48 -2.97
C GLU A 215 -34.51 -18.97 -4.28
N THR A 216 -35.29 -18.31 -5.13
CA THR A 216 -34.77 -17.64 -6.34
C THR A 216 -33.64 -16.66 -6.03
N ARG A 217 -33.77 -15.89 -4.94
CA ARG A 217 -32.72 -14.97 -4.49
C ARG A 217 -31.46 -15.70 -4.02
N GLU A 218 -31.60 -16.85 -3.36
CA GLU A 218 -30.47 -17.67 -2.91
C GLU A 218 -29.72 -18.27 -4.09
N ARG A 219 -30.44 -18.83 -5.07
CA ARG A 219 -29.89 -19.27 -6.35
C ARG A 219 -29.05 -18.20 -7.04
N THR A 220 -29.57 -16.97 -7.15
CA THR A 220 -28.82 -15.85 -7.74
C THR A 220 -27.53 -15.56 -7.00
N ILE A 221 -27.51 -15.61 -5.67
CA ILE A 221 -26.31 -15.38 -4.87
C ILE A 221 -25.27 -16.49 -5.11
N TRP A 222 -25.68 -17.75 -5.14
CA TRP A 222 -24.78 -18.87 -5.45
C TRP A 222 -24.16 -18.75 -6.85
N LEU A 223 -24.95 -18.34 -7.85
CA LEU A 223 -24.44 -18.08 -9.19
C LEU A 223 -23.47 -16.89 -9.23
N ALA A 224 -23.77 -15.83 -8.49
CA ALA A 224 -22.87 -14.68 -8.37
C ALA A 224 -21.52 -15.09 -7.76
N PHE A 225 -21.52 -15.89 -6.68
CA PHE A 225 -20.28 -16.44 -6.12
C PHE A 225 -19.53 -17.31 -7.13
N ALA A 226 -20.22 -18.19 -7.85
CA ALA A 226 -19.59 -19.00 -8.88
C ALA A 226 -18.89 -18.14 -9.94
N ALA A 227 -19.54 -17.09 -10.43
CA ALA A 227 -18.96 -16.16 -11.40
C ALA A 227 -17.71 -15.46 -10.84
N VAL A 228 -17.76 -14.97 -9.60
CA VAL A 228 -16.60 -14.31 -8.97
C VAL A 228 -15.44 -15.29 -8.77
N PHE A 229 -15.70 -16.54 -8.38
CA PHE A 229 -14.65 -17.56 -8.25
C PHE A 229 -14.01 -17.91 -9.60
N VAL A 230 -14.79 -18.00 -10.69
CA VAL A 230 -14.25 -18.23 -12.05
C VAL A 230 -13.36 -17.06 -12.47
N ILE A 231 -13.80 -15.82 -12.26
CA ILE A 231 -12.99 -14.63 -12.54
C ILE A 231 -11.70 -14.67 -11.70
N GLY A 232 -11.82 -14.95 -10.40
CA GLY A 232 -10.68 -15.09 -9.50
C GLY A 232 -9.68 -16.14 -9.97
N ALA A 233 -10.15 -17.31 -10.37
CA ALA A 233 -9.33 -18.38 -10.92
C ALA A 233 -8.61 -17.95 -12.21
N PHE A 234 -9.34 -17.36 -13.16
CA PHE A 234 -8.74 -16.84 -14.39
C PHE A 234 -7.62 -15.82 -14.10
N LEU A 235 -7.82 -14.95 -13.11
CA LEU A 235 -6.80 -13.98 -12.68
C LEU A 235 -5.54 -14.64 -12.08
N GLU A 236 -5.69 -15.75 -11.36
CA GLU A 236 -4.54 -16.51 -10.83
C GLU A 236 -3.69 -17.14 -11.93
N LEU A 237 -4.33 -17.70 -12.96
CA LEU A 237 -3.64 -18.42 -14.03
C LEU A 237 -3.03 -17.49 -15.08
N SER A 238 -3.73 -16.40 -15.39
CA SER A 238 -3.36 -15.51 -16.50
C SER A 238 -2.19 -14.58 -16.16
N GLY A 239 -1.90 -14.33 -14.88
CA GLY A 239 -0.92 -13.32 -14.47
C GLY A 239 -1.28 -11.88 -14.91
N VAL A 240 -2.50 -11.66 -15.43
CA VAL A 240 -2.98 -10.37 -15.93
C VAL A 240 -2.97 -9.31 -14.84
N VAL A 241 -3.15 -9.71 -13.59
CA VAL A 241 -3.08 -8.82 -12.43
C VAL A 241 -1.71 -8.13 -12.33
N GLY A 242 -0.62 -8.85 -12.59
CA GLY A 242 0.72 -8.26 -12.60
C GLY A 242 0.89 -7.24 -13.72
N HIS A 243 0.33 -7.54 -14.90
CA HIS A 243 0.35 -6.64 -16.06
C HIS A 243 -0.50 -5.39 -15.84
N LEU A 244 -1.70 -5.52 -15.26
CA LEU A 244 -2.57 -4.41 -14.87
C LEU A 244 -1.91 -3.52 -13.81
N ALA A 245 -1.24 -4.12 -12.82
CA ALA A 245 -0.49 -3.36 -11.83
C ALA A 245 0.69 -2.60 -12.48
N ALA A 246 1.43 -3.24 -13.38
CA ALA A 246 2.53 -2.60 -14.11
C ALA A 246 2.03 -1.50 -15.06
N TRP A 247 0.90 -1.70 -15.73
CA TRP A 247 0.24 -0.70 -16.56
C TRP A 247 -0.28 0.48 -15.74
N GLY A 248 -0.94 0.22 -14.61
CA GLY A 248 -1.39 1.26 -13.68
C GLY A 248 -0.22 2.07 -13.11
N ARG A 249 0.93 1.43 -12.82
CA ARG A 249 2.17 2.15 -12.46
C ARG A 249 2.65 3.06 -13.60
N ARG A 250 2.65 2.57 -14.85
CA ARG A 250 3.06 3.36 -16.02
C ARG A 250 2.14 4.55 -16.25
N LEU A 251 0.81 4.37 -16.20
CA LEU A 251 -0.14 5.47 -16.32
C LEU A 251 0.03 6.51 -15.19
N ALA A 252 0.27 6.06 -13.96
CA ALA A 252 0.52 6.97 -12.84
C ALA A 252 1.84 7.75 -13.01
N GLU A 253 2.86 7.13 -13.62
CA GLU A 253 4.12 7.77 -13.99
C GLU A 253 3.93 8.80 -15.11
N GLU A 254 3.17 8.48 -16.17
CA GLU A 254 2.89 9.37 -17.31
C GLU A 254 2.04 10.57 -16.92
N GLY A 255 1.04 10.39 -16.04
CA GLY A 255 0.14 11.46 -15.60
C GLY A 255 0.75 12.43 -14.58
N ASN A 256 2.02 12.26 -14.18
CA ASN A 256 2.64 13.00 -13.08
C ASN A 256 1.86 12.90 -11.75
N LEU A 257 1.03 11.85 -11.62
CA LEU A 257 0.19 11.55 -10.46
C LEU A 257 0.95 10.74 -9.42
N TYR A 258 2.26 10.56 -9.59
CA TYR A 258 3.08 9.73 -8.72
C TYR A 258 3.02 10.18 -7.24
N ASP A 259 2.88 11.49 -7.00
CA ASP A 259 2.68 12.05 -5.66
C ASP A 259 1.24 11.83 -5.14
N LEU A 260 0.24 11.77 -6.03
CA LEU A 260 -1.16 11.46 -5.71
C LEU A 260 -1.42 9.95 -5.51
N ARG A 261 -0.51 9.10 -5.98
CA ARG A 261 -0.57 7.64 -5.76
C ARG A 261 -0.61 7.32 -4.27
N LYS A 262 0.22 7.96 -3.45
CA LYS A 262 0.27 7.69 -1.99
C LYS A 262 -1.07 7.96 -1.29
N PRO A 263 -1.68 9.16 -1.36
CA PRO A 263 -2.96 9.41 -0.71
C PRO A 263 -4.09 8.56 -1.32
N PHE A 264 -4.09 8.35 -2.64
CA PHE A 264 -5.10 7.48 -3.28
C PHE A 264 -4.97 6.02 -2.84
N GLN A 265 -3.76 5.48 -2.80
CA GLN A 265 -3.50 4.12 -2.31
C GLN A 265 -3.84 3.98 -0.83
N LYS A 266 -3.49 4.96 0.00
CA LYS A 266 -3.89 5.00 1.42
C LYS A 266 -5.42 4.98 1.56
N ALA A 267 -6.12 5.81 0.79
CA ALA A 267 -7.59 5.87 0.81
C ALA A 267 -8.20 4.53 0.39
N LEU A 268 -7.65 3.94 -0.66
CA LEU A 268 -8.12 2.67 -1.21
C LEU A 268 -7.85 1.49 -0.25
N MET A 269 -6.68 1.46 0.41
CA MET A 269 -6.39 0.47 1.46
C MET A 269 -7.31 0.64 2.67
N ALA A 270 -7.51 1.87 3.13
CA ALA A 270 -8.42 2.17 4.23
C ALA A 270 -9.87 1.80 3.88
N ALA A 271 -10.30 2.03 2.64
CA ALA A 271 -11.61 1.62 2.15
C ALA A 271 -11.77 0.10 2.12
N VAL A 272 -10.75 -0.64 1.67
CA VAL A 272 -10.78 -2.11 1.68
C VAL A 272 -10.73 -2.69 3.09
N ALA A 273 -9.94 -2.11 4.00
CA ALA A 273 -9.94 -2.50 5.41
C ALA A 273 -11.32 -2.27 6.04
N ALA A 274 -11.94 -1.10 5.79
CA ALA A 274 -13.30 -0.82 6.23
C ALA A 274 -14.31 -1.82 5.64
N ALA A 275 -14.23 -2.12 4.33
CA ALA A 275 -15.11 -3.09 3.69
C ALA A 275 -14.96 -4.50 4.30
N ALA A 276 -13.73 -4.94 4.59
CA ALA A 276 -13.45 -6.22 5.25
C ALA A 276 -14.04 -6.26 6.67
N VAL A 277 -13.91 -5.19 7.46
CA VAL A 277 -14.55 -5.09 8.78
C VAL A 277 -16.08 -5.06 8.67
N GLY A 278 -16.62 -4.39 7.66
CA GLY A 278 -18.06 -4.39 7.37
C GLY A 278 -18.58 -5.80 7.10
N LEU A 279 -17.84 -6.58 6.28
CA LEU A 279 -18.13 -7.98 6.01
C LEU A 279 -18.01 -8.84 7.29
N PHE A 280 -17.04 -8.57 8.15
CA PHE A 280 -16.91 -9.23 9.44
C PHE A 280 -18.08 -8.93 10.39
N PHE A 281 -18.57 -7.69 10.45
CA PHE A 281 -19.77 -7.37 11.24
C PHE A 281 -21.03 -8.02 10.68
N LEU A 282 -21.17 -8.09 9.35
CA LEU A 282 -22.23 -8.86 8.72
C LEU A 282 -22.15 -10.35 9.10
N PHE A 283 -20.94 -10.91 9.20
CA PHE A 283 -20.71 -12.27 9.68
C PHE A 283 -21.15 -12.47 11.13
N ILE A 284 -20.68 -11.65 12.08
CA ILE A 284 -21.09 -11.77 13.49
C ILE A 284 -22.61 -11.64 13.64
N ARG A 285 -23.23 -10.75 12.86
CA ARG A 285 -24.69 -10.60 12.85
C ARG A 285 -25.40 -11.82 12.27
N ALA A 286 -24.81 -12.48 11.28
CA ALA A 286 -25.32 -13.72 10.71
C ALA A 286 -25.18 -14.90 11.67
N LEU A 287 -24.06 -15.02 12.41
CA LEU A 287 -23.88 -16.05 13.44
C LEU A 287 -24.92 -15.96 14.57
N ARG A 288 -25.36 -14.75 14.92
CA ARG A 288 -26.42 -14.52 15.91
C ARG A 288 -27.82 -14.93 15.45
N LYS A 289 -27.99 -15.32 14.17
CA LYS A 289 -29.22 -15.90 13.64
C LYS A 289 -28.87 -17.20 12.90
N PRO A 290 -28.73 -18.33 13.61
CA PRO A 290 -28.39 -19.61 13.00
C PRO A 290 -29.57 -20.10 12.16
N GLY A 291 -29.66 -19.61 10.92
CA GLY A 291 -30.62 -20.03 9.92
C GLY A 291 -29.99 -20.91 8.84
N SER A 292 -30.81 -21.37 7.90
CA SER A 292 -30.42 -22.19 6.74
C SER A 292 -29.28 -21.61 5.89
N ARG A 293 -28.97 -20.31 6.02
CA ARG A 293 -27.99 -19.56 5.22
C ARG A 293 -26.57 -19.52 5.79
N LEU A 294 -26.29 -20.21 6.90
CA LEU A 294 -24.97 -20.19 7.54
C LEU A 294 -23.82 -20.52 6.56
N LEU A 295 -24.00 -21.53 5.72
CA LEU A 295 -22.97 -21.96 4.77
C LEU A 295 -22.76 -20.95 3.63
N LEU A 296 -23.83 -20.30 3.18
CA LEU A 296 -23.76 -19.22 2.20
C LEU A 296 -22.94 -18.03 2.74
N TRP A 297 -23.03 -17.74 4.05
CA TRP A 297 -22.19 -16.73 4.69
C TRP A 297 -20.72 -17.13 4.73
N TRP A 298 -20.41 -18.38 5.09
CA TRP A 298 -19.03 -18.87 5.10
C TRP A 298 -18.36 -18.80 3.73
N VAL A 299 -19.12 -19.10 2.66
CA VAL A 299 -18.64 -18.90 1.29
C VAL A 299 -18.30 -17.44 1.02
N GLY A 300 -19.18 -16.52 1.41
CA GLY A 300 -18.94 -15.09 1.27
C GLY A 300 -17.73 -14.57 2.05
N ILE A 301 -17.48 -15.10 3.27
CA ILE A 301 -16.35 -14.70 4.10
C ILE A 301 -15.03 -15.20 3.54
N GLY A 302 -14.97 -16.47 3.14
CA GLY A 302 -13.77 -17.01 2.48
C GLY A 302 -13.43 -16.22 1.22
N LEU A 303 -14.45 -15.88 0.42
CA LEU A 303 -14.28 -15.11 -0.80
C LEU A 303 -13.82 -13.68 -0.50
N ALA A 304 -14.39 -13.04 0.51
CA ALA A 304 -13.97 -11.73 0.96
C ALA A 304 -12.49 -11.74 1.42
N ALA A 305 -12.10 -12.72 2.24
CA ALA A 305 -10.72 -12.86 2.70
C ALA A 305 -9.75 -13.07 1.53
N TYR A 306 -10.11 -13.94 0.58
CA TYR A 306 -9.35 -14.16 -0.65
C TYR A 306 -9.20 -12.85 -1.46
N LEU A 307 -10.30 -12.13 -1.72
CA LEU A 307 -10.28 -10.89 -2.48
C LEU A 307 -9.49 -9.79 -1.78
N SER A 308 -9.62 -9.64 -0.46
CA SER A 308 -8.85 -8.67 0.32
C SER A 308 -7.35 -8.95 0.26
N ALA A 309 -6.92 -10.20 0.46
CA ALA A 309 -5.51 -10.56 0.38
C ALA A 309 -4.96 -10.42 -1.05
N SER A 310 -5.76 -10.75 -2.07
CA SER A 310 -5.44 -10.55 -3.49
C SER A 310 -5.39 -9.07 -3.88
N PHE A 311 -6.17 -8.21 -3.23
CA PHE A 311 -6.18 -6.78 -3.49
C PHE A 311 -5.01 -6.06 -2.82
N ILE A 312 -4.73 -6.35 -1.55
CA ILE A 312 -3.56 -5.84 -0.82
C ILE A 312 -2.28 -6.16 -1.60
N SER A 313 -2.23 -7.38 -2.14
CA SER A 313 -1.24 -7.88 -3.09
C SER A 313 -1.01 -6.99 -4.33
N VAL A 314 -2.07 -6.38 -4.87
CA VAL A 314 -1.98 -5.52 -6.07
C VAL A 314 -1.49 -4.12 -5.73
N LEU A 315 -1.87 -3.61 -4.56
CA LEU A 315 -1.61 -2.21 -4.21
C LEU A 315 -0.13 -1.88 -3.93
N SER A 316 0.77 -2.86 -3.91
CA SER A 316 2.23 -2.67 -3.97
C SER A 316 2.70 -1.55 -3.05
N PHE A 317 2.51 -1.76 -1.76
CA PHE A 317 3.15 -0.97 -0.71
C PHE A 317 4.48 -1.64 -0.38
N HIS A 318 5.56 -0.87 -0.14
CA HIS A 318 6.86 -1.45 0.22
C HIS A 318 6.78 -2.40 1.42
N ALA A 319 5.87 -2.13 2.38
CA ALA A 319 5.62 -3.05 3.48
C ALA A 319 5.03 -4.40 3.03
N VAL A 320 4.09 -4.40 2.08
CA VAL A 320 3.50 -5.63 1.53
C VAL A 320 4.52 -6.39 0.68
N ASP A 321 5.37 -5.68 -0.06
CA ASP A 321 6.45 -6.28 -0.83
C ASP A 321 7.50 -6.92 0.11
N ALA A 322 7.80 -6.31 1.26
CA ALA A 322 8.63 -6.91 2.30
C ALA A 322 7.99 -8.16 2.92
N VAL A 323 6.70 -8.13 3.26
CA VAL A 323 5.97 -9.31 3.77
C VAL A 323 5.88 -10.42 2.73
N ARG A 324 5.76 -10.09 1.44
CA ARG A 324 5.82 -11.09 0.35
C ARG A 324 7.20 -11.70 0.19
N GLY A 325 8.25 -10.92 0.43
CA GLY A 325 9.63 -11.40 0.45
C GLY A 325 9.90 -12.38 1.59
N MET A 326 9.13 -12.29 2.69
CA MET A 326 9.15 -13.31 3.74
C MET A 326 8.51 -14.59 3.20
N THR A 327 9.33 -15.56 2.82
CA THR A 327 8.84 -16.88 2.38
C THR A 327 9.17 -17.93 3.43
N TRP A 328 8.15 -18.64 3.91
CA TRP A 328 8.32 -19.83 4.74
C TRP A 328 8.10 -21.05 3.85
N HIS A 329 9.13 -21.89 3.67
CA HIS A 329 9.09 -23.06 2.76
C HIS A 329 8.59 -22.72 1.34
N GLY A 330 8.91 -21.52 0.84
CA GLY A 330 8.49 -21.07 -0.50
C GLY A 330 7.05 -20.53 -0.59
N LEU A 331 6.29 -20.53 0.51
CA LEU A 331 4.98 -19.89 0.61
C LEU A 331 5.11 -18.52 1.27
N SER A 332 4.56 -17.49 0.62
CA SER A 332 4.43 -16.18 1.25
C SER A 332 3.23 -16.17 2.20
N PRO A 333 3.27 -15.40 3.32
CA PRO A 333 2.12 -15.20 4.20
C PRO A 333 0.87 -14.73 3.45
N VAL A 334 1.07 -13.96 2.38
CA VAL A 334 -0.01 -13.43 1.55
C VAL A 334 -0.67 -14.54 0.74
N ASP A 335 0.10 -15.43 0.12
CA ASP A 335 -0.45 -16.57 -0.62
C ASP A 335 -1.09 -17.59 0.33
N ALA A 336 -0.52 -17.79 1.52
CA ALA A 336 -1.14 -18.61 2.56
C ALA A 336 -2.51 -18.04 2.98
N ALA A 337 -2.61 -16.72 3.19
CA ALA A 337 -3.88 -16.07 3.52
C ALA A 337 -4.91 -16.17 2.38
N ARG A 338 -4.49 -16.01 1.12
CA ARG A 338 -5.35 -16.20 -0.07
C ARG A 338 -5.86 -17.63 -0.15
N GLY A 339 -4.96 -18.60 -0.01
CA GLY A 339 -5.29 -20.03 -0.02
C GLY A 339 -6.26 -20.40 1.10
N ALA A 340 -6.03 -19.90 2.32
CA ALA A 340 -6.93 -20.13 3.45
C ALA A 340 -8.33 -19.57 3.20
N GLY A 341 -8.45 -18.34 2.68
CA GLY A 341 -9.73 -17.75 2.29
C GLY A 341 -10.45 -18.59 1.23
N ALA A 342 -9.75 -19.02 0.19
CA ALA A 342 -10.30 -19.86 -0.86
C ALA A 342 -10.75 -21.24 -0.33
N LEU A 343 -9.99 -21.85 0.58
CA LEU A 343 -10.35 -23.13 1.21
C LEU A 343 -11.61 -23.01 2.07
N VAL A 344 -11.75 -21.94 2.86
CA VAL A 344 -12.98 -21.69 3.64
C VAL A 344 -14.20 -21.65 2.73
N SER A 345 -14.09 -20.96 1.59
CA SER A 345 -15.17 -20.94 0.59
C SER A 345 -15.44 -22.30 -0.01
N LEU A 346 -14.39 -23.05 -0.36
CA LEU A 346 -14.51 -24.39 -0.93
C LEU A 346 -15.26 -25.34 0.01
N PHE A 347 -14.82 -25.44 1.25
CA PHE A 347 -15.43 -26.31 2.24
C PHE A 347 -16.88 -25.91 2.50
N ALA A 348 -17.16 -24.63 2.67
CA ALA A 348 -18.52 -24.15 2.89
C ALA A 348 -19.45 -24.45 1.71
N ALA A 349 -18.99 -24.29 0.47
CA ALA A 349 -19.76 -24.62 -0.73
C ALA A 349 -19.99 -26.14 -0.86
N ALA A 350 -18.97 -26.95 -0.57
CA ALA A 350 -19.07 -28.41 -0.59
C ALA A 350 -20.04 -28.94 0.48
N PHE A 351 -19.98 -28.41 1.71
CA PHE A 351 -20.93 -28.73 2.77
C PHE A 351 -22.35 -28.26 2.43
N ALA A 352 -22.50 -27.09 1.82
CA ALA A 352 -23.81 -26.58 1.37
C ALA A 352 -24.44 -27.50 0.33
N LEU A 353 -23.64 -28.04 -0.58
CA LEU A 353 -24.08 -29.02 -1.56
C LEU A 353 -24.45 -30.36 -0.90
N ARG A 354 -23.70 -30.83 0.09
CA ARG A 354 -23.98 -32.12 0.75
C ARG A 354 -25.22 -32.10 1.63
N ARG A 355 -25.57 -30.94 2.21
CA ARG A 355 -26.78 -30.80 3.04
C ARG A 355 -28.02 -31.08 2.17
N LYS A 356 -28.67 -32.23 2.38
CA LYS A 356 -29.97 -32.52 1.75
C LYS A 356 -30.94 -31.39 2.11
N ASN A 357 -31.71 -30.90 1.14
CA ASN A 357 -32.73 -29.85 1.32
C ASN A 357 -33.93 -30.28 2.21
N GLY A 358 -33.77 -31.29 3.06
CA GLY A 358 -34.88 -31.95 3.74
C GLY A 358 -34.48 -32.55 5.07
N THR A 359 -34.57 -31.73 6.12
CA THR A 359 -35.33 -32.09 7.32
C THR A 359 -36.09 -30.83 7.71
N ARG A 360 -37.32 -30.69 7.20
CA ARG A 360 -38.35 -29.96 7.95
C ARG A 360 -38.44 -30.70 9.29
N SER A 361 -37.93 -30.11 10.35
CA SER A 361 -38.38 -30.49 11.69
C SER A 361 -39.89 -30.26 11.69
N GLY A 362 -40.65 -31.34 11.87
CA GLY A 362 -42.08 -31.28 12.13
C GLY A 362 -42.39 -30.41 13.33
#